data_AF-A0A644XZX3-F1
#
_entry.id   AF-A0A644XZX3-F1
#
_cell.length_a   1.000
_cell.length_b   1.000
_cell.length_c   1.000
_cell.angle_alpha   90.00
_cell.angle_beta   90.00
_cell.angle_gamma   90.00
#
_symmetry.space_group_name_H-M   'P 1'
#
loop_
_entity.id
_entity.type
_entity.pdbx_description
1 polymer ?
#
loop_
_entity_poly.entity_id
_entity_poly.type
_entity_poly.pdbx_seq_one_letter_code
_entity_poly.pdbx_strand_id
1 'polypeptide(L)' 'MDRSPSCGSTCVYDGTFSGTLIEGEGVFANLLREQGFTLYTPKTIDALMKANTVSYESEHR' A
#
# COMPACT_ATOMS: atom_id res chain seq x y z
N MET A 1 -0.55 -6.90 3.54
CA MET A 1 -1.44 -7.99 3.07
C MET A 1 -2.60 -7.34 2.36
N ASP A 2 -2.70 -7.52 1.04
CA ASP A 2 -3.75 -6.88 0.23
C ASP A 2 -5.12 -7.45 0.63
N ARG A 3 -6.21 -6.65 0.53
CA ARG A 3 -7.60 -7.04 0.86
C ARG A 3 -7.97 -7.23 2.33
N SER A 4 -7.00 -7.17 3.24
CA SER A 4 -7.26 -7.27 4.68
C SER A 4 -8.09 -6.07 5.16
N PRO A 5 -9.14 -6.24 5.99
CA PRO A 5 -9.90 -5.14 6.57
C PRO A 5 -9.08 -4.26 7.54
N SER A 6 -7.84 -4.67 7.89
CA SER A 6 -6.92 -3.86 8.69
C SER A 6 -5.81 -3.26 7.82
N CYS A 7 -5.09 -4.08 7.04
CA CYS A 7 -3.87 -3.65 6.34
C CYS A 7 -4.04 -3.47 4.82
N GLY A 8 -5.23 -3.71 4.25
CA GLY A 8 -5.50 -3.49 2.83
C GLY A 8 -5.47 -2.00 2.51
N SER A 9 -4.90 -1.61 1.36
CA SER A 9 -4.63 -0.19 1.06
C SER A 9 -5.37 0.35 -0.17
N THR A 10 -6.16 -0.49 -0.85
CA THR A 10 -6.89 -0.14 -2.09
C THR A 10 -8.26 -0.83 -2.18
N CYS A 11 -8.34 -2.05 -1.66
CA CYS A 11 -9.60 -2.78 -1.51
C CYS A 11 -9.59 -3.58 -0.20
N VAL A 12 -10.78 -3.88 0.31
CA VAL A 12 -11.02 -4.70 1.51
C VAL A 12 -12.23 -5.60 1.31
N TYR A 13 -12.33 -6.68 2.07
CA TYR A 13 -13.58 -7.45 2.11
C TYR A 13 -14.71 -6.65 2.76
N ASP A 14 -15.92 -6.81 2.24
CA ASP A 14 -17.12 -6.08 2.68
C ASP A 14 -17.65 -6.48 4.08
N GLY A 15 -17.08 -7.53 4.69
CA GLY A 15 -17.48 -8.02 6.01
C GLY A 15 -18.77 -8.86 6.04
N THR A 16 -19.40 -9.11 4.89
CA THR A 16 -20.64 -9.93 4.80
C THR A 16 -20.35 -11.43 4.68
N PHE A 17 -19.07 -11.82 4.65
CA PHE A 17 -18.61 -13.18 4.37
C PHE A 17 -19.01 -13.71 2.98
N SER A 18 -19.42 -12.84 2.06
CA SER A 18 -19.71 -13.18 0.67
C SER A 18 -18.46 -13.34 -0.20
N GLY A 19 -17.28 -12.93 0.30
CA GLY A 19 -16.05 -12.85 -0.49
C GLY A 19 -15.97 -11.62 -1.40
N THR A 20 -16.98 -10.74 -1.34
CA THR A 20 -17.01 -9.48 -2.09
C THR A 20 -15.90 -8.54 -1.63
N LEU A 21 -15.20 -7.97 -2.61
CA LEU A 21 -14.24 -6.89 -2.39
C LEU A 21 -14.91 -5.56 -2.71
N ILE A 22 -14.68 -4.59 -1.85
CA ILE A 22 -15.07 -3.19 -2.05
C ILE A 22 -13.83 -2.32 -2.15
N GLU A 23 -13.94 -1.21 -2.87
CA GLU A 23 -12.94 -0.15 -2.83
C GLU A 23 -12.89 0.44 -1.43
N GLY A 24 -11.67 0.62 -0.91
CA GLY A 24 -11.47 1.13 0.44
C GLY A 24 -10.18 0.65 1.07
N GLU A 25 -9.91 1.20 2.25
CA GLU A 25 -8.69 0.95 3.00
C GLU A 25 -9.04 0.29 4.33
N GLY A 26 -8.17 -0.59 4.80
CA GLY A 26 -8.28 -1.16 6.11
C GLY A 26 -7.98 -0.13 7.19
N VAL A 27 -8.51 -0.35 8.39
CA VAL A 27 -8.46 0.61 9.50
C VAL A 27 -7.04 1.09 9.80
N PHE A 28 -6.06 0.18 9.80
CA PHE A 28 -4.68 0.51 10.06
C PHE A 28 -4.02 1.26 8.89
N ALA A 29 -4.32 0.86 7.65
CA ALA A 29 -3.84 1.56 6.46
C ALA A 29 -4.36 3.01 6.40
N ASN A 30 -5.65 3.21 6.69
CA ASN A 30 -6.25 4.54 6.75
C ASN A 30 -5.60 5.42 7.82
N LEU A 31 -5.43 4.88 9.05
CA LEU A 31 -4.77 5.61 10.13
C LEU A 31 -3.36 6.08 9.75
N LEU A 32 -2.55 5.21 9.13
CA LEU A 32 -1.20 5.57 8.70
C LEU A 32 -1.22 6.69 7.64
N ARG A 33 -2.16 6.64 6.69
CA ARG A 33 -2.31 7.71 5.70
C ARG A 33 -2.74 9.03 6.32
N GLU A 34 -3.67 9.00 7.27
CA GLU A 34 -4.09 10.20 8.04
C GLU A 34 -2.93 10.82 8.81
N GLN A 35 -1.98 10.00 9.28
CA GLN A 35 -0.74 10.47 9.92
C GLN A 35 0.35 10.90 8.93
N GLY A 36 0.09 10.88 7.61
CA GLY A 36 1.02 11.33 6.58
C GLY A 36 2.03 10.29 6.12
N PHE A 37 1.84 9.00 6.45
CA PHE A 37 2.69 7.93 5.95
C PHE A 37 2.29 7.49 4.54
N THR A 38 3.27 7.35 3.66
CA THR A 38 3.09 6.70 2.36
C THR A 38 3.13 5.17 2.53
N LEU A 39 2.10 4.49 2.03
CA LEU A 39 2.01 3.04 2.08
C LEU A 39 2.43 2.41 0.76
N TYR A 40 3.24 1.36 0.84
CA TYR A 40 3.67 0.57 -0.30
C TYR A 40 3.17 -0.87 -0.19
N THR A 41 2.82 -1.42 -1.34
CA THR A 41 2.43 -2.81 -1.53
C THR A 41 3.44 -3.50 -2.45
N PRO A 42 3.43 -4.84 -2.54
CA PRO A 42 4.23 -5.54 -3.55
C PRO A 42 3.98 -5.06 -4.99
N LYS A 43 2.81 -4.50 -5.29
CA LYS A 43 2.49 -3.95 -6.62
C LYS A 43 3.12 -2.57 -6.87
N THR A 44 3.41 -1.81 -5.82
CA THR A 44 3.90 -0.43 -5.93
C THR A 44 5.40 -0.32 -5.65
N ILE A 45 6.02 -1.37 -5.11
CA ILE A 45 7.44 -1.34 -4.72
C ILE A 45 8.36 -1.15 -5.93
N ASP A 46 8.04 -1.74 -7.08
CA ASP A 46 8.85 -1.59 -8.30
C ASP A 46 8.85 -0.14 -8.81
N ALA A 47 7.71 0.54 -8.70
CA ALA A 47 7.60 1.94 -9.06
C ALA A 47 8.41 2.83 -8.12
N LEU A 48 8.38 2.54 -6.81
CA LEU A 48 9.22 3.21 -5.82
C LEU A 48 10.71 3.04 -6.12
N MET A 49 11.14 1.81 -6.39
CA MET A 49 12.54 1.52 -6.71
C MET A 49 12.99 2.30 -7.95
N LYS A 50 12.19 2.30 -9.03
CA LYS A 50 12.49 3.07 -10.25
C LYS A 50 12.60 4.58 -9.98
N ALA A 51 11.67 5.14 -9.21
CA ALA A 51 11.68 6.56 -8.86
C ALA A 51 12.94 6.95 -8.05
N ASN A 52 13.44 6.05 -7.20
CA ASN A 52 14.62 6.28 -6.35
C ASN A 52 15.95 5.82 -6.98
N THR A 53 15.96 5.19 -8.16
CA THR A 53 17.19 4.69 -8.81
C THR A 53 18.09 5.83 -9.31
N VAL A 54 17.56 7.04 -9.50
CA VAL A 54 18.37 8.23 -9.88
C VAL A 54 19.34 8.66 -8.77
N SER A 55 19.12 8.23 -7.52
CA SER A 55 19.96 8.57 -6.36
C SER A 55 21.08 7.56 -6.06
N TYR A 56 20.95 6.29 -6.48
CA TYR A 56 21.92 5.25 -6.11
C TYR A 56 23.15 5.17 -7.02
N GLU A 57 23.09 5.68 -8.26
CA GLU A 57 24.25 5.66 -9.16
C GLU A 57 25.26 6.80 -8.92
N SER A 58 24.91 7.83 -8.13
CA SER A 58 25.82 8.93 -7.78
C SER A 58 26.71 8.69 -6.56
N GLU A 59 26.41 7.68 -5.73
CA GLU A 59 27.17 7.39 -4.49
C GLU A 59 28.14 6.21 -4.62
N HIS A 60 28.23 5.56 -5.79
CA HIS A 60 29.14 4.43 -6.04
C HIS A 60 30.13 4.67 -7.21
N ARG A 61 30.59 5.91 -7.40
CA ARG A 61 31.82 6.21 -8.15
C ARG A 61 32.89 6.83 -7.26
#